data_AF-A0A846V039-F1
#
_entry.id   AF-A0A846V039-F1
#
_cell.length_a   1.000
_cell.length_b   1.000
_cell.length_c   1.000
_cell.angle_alpha   90.00
_cell.angle_beta   90.00
_cell.angle_gamma   90.00
#
_symmetry.space_group_name_H-M   'P 1'
#
loop_
_entity.id
_entity.type
_entity.pdbx_description
1 polymer ?
#
loop_
_entity_poly.entity_id
_entity_poly.type
_entity_poly.pdbx_seq_one_letter_code
_entity_poly.pdbx_strand_id
1 'polypeptide(L)'
;MTVSFAKDIAPLFTDGDARCMGGMGVHLREYDYMANPTGDAVFADYANARHVLARLDGSEKPRMPPGGPGWNQDQLALFAAWMKDWQP
;
A
#
# COMPACT_ATOMS: atom_id res chain seq x y z
N MET A 1 -8.55 17.89 5.36
CA MET A 1 -7.39 17.80 4.45
C MET A 1 -7.41 16.38 3.91
N THR A 2 -7.42 16.23 2.59
CA THR A 2 -7.55 14.91 1.95
C THR A 2 -6.17 14.41 1.59
N VAL A 3 -5.88 13.16 1.92
CA VAL A 3 -4.60 12.51 1.62
C VAL A 3 -4.59 12.10 0.15
N SER A 4 -3.56 12.46 -0.60
CA SER A 4 -3.39 12.17 -2.04
C SER A 4 -2.39 11.04 -2.23
N PHE A 5 -2.70 10.09 -3.11
CA PHE A 5 -1.80 8.97 -3.37
C PHE A 5 -0.44 9.45 -3.90
N ALA A 6 -0.43 10.26 -4.96
CA ALA A 6 0.79 10.70 -5.61
C ALA A 6 1.70 11.55 -4.72
N LYS A 7 1.12 12.30 -3.77
CA LYS A 7 1.86 13.21 -2.90
C LYS A 7 2.27 12.60 -1.57
N ASP A 8 1.38 11.81 -0.97
CA ASP A 8 1.50 11.39 0.42
C ASP A 8 1.81 9.89 0.56
N ILE A 9 1.43 9.05 -0.42
CA ILE A 9 1.56 7.59 -0.33
C ILE A 9 2.65 7.04 -1.24
N ALA A 10 2.62 7.36 -2.53
CA ALA A 10 3.59 6.87 -3.52
C ALA A 10 5.05 7.19 -3.14
N PRO A 11 5.38 8.37 -2.58
CA PRO A 11 6.75 8.69 -2.16
C PRO A 11 7.24 7.89 -0.94
N LEU A 12 6.35 7.28 -0.15
CA LEU A 12 6.72 6.46 1.02
C LEU A 12 7.30 5.10 0.61
N PHE A 13 6.98 4.62 -0.59
CA PHE A 13 7.60 3.43 -1.16
C PHE A 13 8.94 3.81 -1.76
N THR A 14 10.02 3.17 -1.32
CA THR A 14 11.35 3.39 -1.89
C THR A 14 11.45 2.79 -3.29
N ASP A 15 12.47 3.18 -4.06
CA ASP A 15 12.70 2.59 -5.39
C ASP A 15 13.00 1.08 -5.29
N GLY A 16 13.60 0.66 -4.17
CA GLY A 16 13.81 -0.76 -3.86
C GLY A 16 12.50 -1.51 -3.69
N ASP A 17 11.55 -0.93 -2.95
CA ASP A 17 10.23 -1.53 -2.74
C ASP A 17 9.47 -1.64 -4.06
N ALA A 18 9.38 -0.53 -4.81
CA ALA A 18 8.67 -0.50 -6.09
C ALA A 18 9.26 -1.48 -7.11
N ARG A 19 10.60 -1.60 -7.17
CA ARG A 19 11.27 -2.57 -8.05
C ARG A 19 11.04 -4.02 -7.61
N CYS A 20 11.17 -4.31 -6.32
CA CYS A 20 11.00 -5.66 -5.78
C CYS A 20 9.56 -6.14 -6.00
N MET A 21 8.60 -5.30 -5.64
CA MET A 21 7.18 -5.59 -5.77
C MET A 21 6.71 -5.60 -7.23
N GLY A 22 7.24 -4.69 -8.06
CA GLY A 22 6.93 -4.66 -9.49
C GLY A 22 7.35 -5.94 -10.22
N GLY A 23 8.46 -6.57 -9.82
CA GLY A 23 8.86 -7.89 -10.35
C GLY A 23 7.88 -9.02 -10.01
N MET A 24 7.02 -8.82 -9.00
CA MET A 24 5.97 -9.75 -8.58
C MET A 24 4.57 -9.31 -9.05
N GLY A 25 4.48 -8.28 -9.89
CA GLY A 25 3.20 -7.75 -10.40
C GLY A 25 2.45 -6.83 -9.42
N VAL A 26 3.13 -6.35 -8.36
CA VAL A 26 2.54 -5.42 -7.38
C VAL A 26 3.08 -4.01 -7.62
N HIS A 27 2.22 -3.13 -8.15
CA HIS A 27 2.60 -1.79 -8.59
C HIS A 27 2.37 -0.74 -7.49
N LEU A 28 3.27 -0.71 -6.50
CA LEU A 28 3.12 0.11 -5.28
C LEU A 28 2.99 1.62 -5.50
N ARG A 29 3.53 2.14 -6.61
CA ARG A 29 3.49 3.57 -6.96
C ARG A 29 2.48 3.91 -8.05
N GLU A 30 1.65 2.96 -8.47
CA GLU A 30 0.63 3.17 -9.49
C GLU A 30 -0.74 3.28 -8.83
N TYR A 31 -1.37 4.44 -8.98
CA TYR A 31 -2.67 4.72 -8.36
C TYR A 31 -3.74 3.74 -8.85
N ASP A 32 -3.84 3.51 -10.16
CA ASP A 32 -4.87 2.64 -10.75
C ASP A 32 -4.76 1.19 -10.27
N TYR A 33 -3.55 0.72 -9.94
CA TYR A 33 -3.34 -0.58 -9.33
C TYR A 33 -3.76 -0.58 -7.86
N MET A 34 -3.29 0.41 -7.09
CA MET A 34 -3.50 0.47 -5.64
C MET A 34 -4.96 0.76 -5.28
N ALA A 35 -5.59 1.71 -5.97
CA ALA A 35 -7.00 2.08 -5.83
C ALA A 35 -7.91 1.32 -6.81
N ASN A 36 -7.51 0.14 -7.27
CA ASN A 36 -8.41 -0.71 -8.07
C ASN A 36 -9.58 -1.16 -7.19
N PRO A 37 -10.85 -0.87 -7.53
CA PRO A 37 -12.00 -1.22 -6.68
C PRO A 37 -12.26 -2.73 -6.59
N THR A 38 -11.58 -3.55 -7.39
CA THR A 38 -11.74 -5.00 -7.41
C THR A 38 -11.32 -5.63 -6.08
N GLY A 39 -12.20 -6.46 -5.52
CA GLY A 39 -11.92 -7.33 -4.38
C GLY A 39 -11.42 -8.71 -4.80
N ASP A 40 -11.10 -9.52 -3.81
CA ASP A 40 -10.71 -10.92 -3.93
C ASP A 40 -11.32 -11.79 -2.82
N ALA A 41 -10.74 -12.97 -2.58
CA ALA A 41 -11.22 -13.89 -1.54
C ALA A 41 -11.00 -13.39 -0.10
N VAL A 42 -10.11 -12.42 0.12
CA VAL A 42 -9.74 -11.90 1.44
C VAL A 42 -10.40 -10.55 1.70
N PHE A 43 -10.38 -9.66 0.70
CA PHE A 43 -10.93 -8.32 0.79
C PHE A 43 -12.01 -8.10 -0.27
N ALA A 44 -13.21 -7.68 0.14
CA ALA A 44 -14.34 -7.49 -0.77
C ALA A 44 -14.15 -6.36 -1.79
N ASP A 45 -13.27 -5.41 -1.52
CA ASP A 45 -12.98 -4.24 -2.34
C ASP A 45 -11.52 -3.81 -2.16
N TYR A 46 -10.96 -3.13 -3.16
CA TYR A 46 -9.61 -2.53 -3.08
C TYR A 46 -8.53 -3.48 -2.55
N ALA A 47 -8.58 -4.74 -3.01
CA ALA A 47 -7.76 -5.82 -2.44
C ALA A 47 -6.26 -5.48 -2.49
N ASN A 48 -5.80 -4.87 -3.58
CA ASN A 48 -4.40 -4.51 -3.78
C ASN A 48 -3.84 -3.62 -2.65
N ALA A 49 -4.42 -2.44 -2.43
CA ALA A 49 -3.97 -1.54 -1.36
C ALA A 49 -4.15 -2.15 0.03
N ARG A 50 -5.24 -2.90 0.26
CA ARG A 50 -5.51 -3.53 1.56
C ARG A 50 -4.49 -4.63 1.90
N HIS A 51 -4.12 -5.46 0.92
CA HIS A 51 -3.03 -6.43 1.08
C HIS A 51 -1.72 -5.71 1.37
N VAL A 52 -1.39 -4.64 0.64
CA VAL A 52 -0.17 -3.86 0.91
C VAL A 52 -0.16 -3.35 2.35
N LEU A 53 -1.26 -2.76 2.84
CA LEU A 53 -1.35 -2.33 4.24
C LEU A 53 -1.17 -3.50 5.22
N ALA A 54 -1.86 -4.62 4.98
CA ALA A 54 -1.80 -5.79 5.86
C ALA A 54 -0.39 -6.43 5.90
N ARG A 55 0.39 -6.32 4.82
CA ARG A 55 1.80 -6.73 4.78
C ARG A 55 2.70 -5.75 5.53
N LEU A 56 2.39 -4.45 5.48
CA LEU A 56 3.17 -3.42 6.18
C LEU A 56 2.93 -3.46 7.70
N ASP A 57 1.68 -3.60 8.12
CA ASP A 57 1.30 -3.70 9.54
C ASP A 57 1.63 -5.07 10.16
N GLY A 58 1.81 -6.10 9.32
CA GLY A 58 2.20 -7.45 9.72
C GLY A 58 1.03 -8.40 9.99
N SER A 59 -0.20 -7.99 9.69
CA SER A 59 -1.40 -8.83 9.69
C SER A 59 -1.29 -9.97 8.67
N GLU A 60 -0.62 -9.74 7.54
CA GLU A 60 -0.27 -10.77 6.57
C GLU A 60 1.23 -11.12 6.58
N LYS A 61 1.55 -12.40 6.34
CA LYS A 61 2.92 -12.92 6.33
C LYS A 61 3.37 -13.38 4.93
N PRO A 62 4.62 -13.09 4.52
CA PRO A 62 5.63 -12.30 5.23
C PRO A 62 5.26 -10.82 5.39
N ARG A 63 5.65 -10.24 6.54
CA ARG A 63 5.60 -8.80 6.79
C ARG A 63 6.65 -8.11 5.92
N MET A 64 6.25 -7.01 5.28
CA MET A 64 7.12 -6.20 4.43
C MET A 64 7.48 -4.88 5.12
N PRO A 65 8.69 -4.34 4.88
CA PRO A 65 9.81 -4.94 4.15
C PRO A 65 10.49 -6.09 4.95
N PRO A 66 11.13 -7.07 4.28
CA PRO A 66 11.75 -8.21 4.95
C PRO A 66 12.98 -7.77 5.77
N GLY A 67 12.92 -7.91 7.10
CA GLY A 67 14.06 -7.67 7.99
C GLY A 67 14.51 -6.21 8.13
N GLY A 68 13.80 -5.26 7.52
CA GLY A 68 14.08 -3.81 7.63
C GLY A 68 13.16 -3.09 8.60
N PRO A 69 13.46 -1.82 8.95
CA PRO A 69 12.49 -0.97 9.64
C PRO A 69 11.31 -0.74 8.71
N GLY A 70 10.17 -1.35 9.04
CA GLY A 70 8.92 -1.11 8.31
C GLY A 70 8.37 0.29 8.53
N TRP A 71 7.23 0.56 7.92
CA TRP A 71 6.53 1.82 8.11
C TRP A 71 6.23 2.05 9.60
N ASN A 72 6.41 3.28 10.04
CA ASN A 72 6.03 3.70 11.37
C ASN A 72 4.50 3.87 11.46
N GLN A 73 3.99 4.06 12.68
CA GLN A 73 2.55 4.17 12.91
C GLN A 73 1.91 5.34 12.15
N ASP A 74 2.61 6.46 11.99
CA ASP A 74 2.09 7.64 11.28
C ASP A 74 1.95 7.38 9.78
N GLN A 75 2.91 6.67 9.17
CA GLN A 75 2.85 6.26 7.77
C GLN A 75 1.72 5.26 7.53
N LEU A 76 1.52 4.29 8.43
CA LEU A 76 0.40 3.35 8.37
C LEU A 76 -0.95 4.07 8.53
N ALA A 77 -1.03 5.03 9.45
CA ALA A 77 -2.23 5.84 9.64
C ALA A 77 -2.53 6.73 8.42
N LEU A 78 -1.50 7.28 7.77
CA LEU A 78 -1.63 8.06 6.55
C LEU A 78 -2.16 7.21 5.39
N PHE A 79 -1.66 5.98 5.24
CA PHE A 79 -2.18 5.02 4.26
C PHE A 79 -3.64 4.67 4.52
N ALA A 80 -3.98 4.35 5.78
CA ALA A 80 -5.36 4.04 6.17
C ALA A 80 -6.30 5.22 5.99
N ALA A 81 -5.82 6.46 6.16
CA ALA A 81 -6.59 7.67 5.89
C ALA A 81 -6.85 7.85 4.39
N TRP A 82 -5.82 7.64 3.55
CA TRP A 82 -5.96 7.71 2.10
C TRP A 82 -7.00 6.72 1.56
N MET A 83 -7.00 5.48 2.04
CA MET A 83 -7.98 4.44 1.63
C MET A 83 -9.44 4.77 1.97
N LYS A 84 -9.73 5.86 2.70
CA LYS A 84 -11.12 6.30 2.92
C LYS A 84 -11.66 7.09 1.73
N ASP A 85 -10.79 7.88 1.10
CA ASP A 85 -11.15 8.85 0.06
C ASP A 85 -10.64 8.46 -1.33
N TRP A 86 -9.70 7.50 -1.41
CA TRP A 86 -9.10 6.99 -2.65
C TRP A 86 -8.70 8.11 -3.61
N GLN A 87 -8.01 9.15 -3.12
CA GLN A 87 -7.60 10.25 -3.99
C GLN A 87 -6.31 9.93 -4.74
N PRO A 88 -6.20 10.28 -6.03
CA PRO A 88 -4.96 10.12 -6.79
C PRO A 88 -3.81 10.98 -6.27
#